data_AF-A0A444MLN5-F1
#
_entry.id   AF-A0A444MLN5-F1
#
_cell.length_a   1.000
_cell.length_b   1.000
_cell.length_c   1.000
_cell.angle_alpha   90.00
_cell.angle_beta   90.00
_cell.angle_gamma   90.00
#
_symmetry.space_group_name_H-M   'P 1'
#
loop_
_entity.id
_entity.type
_entity.pdbx_description
1 polymer ?
#
loop_
_entity_poly.entity_id
_entity_poly.type
_entity_poly.pdbx_seq_one_letter_code
_entity_poly.pdbx_strand_id
1 'polypeptide(L)'
;MNMVQKVEHWGDLHHPRWLDVVRIFLGLIIFCKGVIFISSTGVQQDWIFQNKTFGGLGLMAVVLIHVIAFVHVIGGLLILTGLLTRMVVVMQMPIVLGAIFFVNITKGLSYLNTELWLSIIVFLLLVLFWIVGSGKFSADNWIKETNDHQHRHR
;
A
#
# COMPACT_ATOMS: atom_id res chain seq x y z
N MET A 1 -11.19 -6.72 -30.40
CA MET A 1 -10.36 -6.33 -29.24
C MET A 1 -11.22 -5.50 -28.31
N ASN A 2 -11.45 -5.95 -27.08
CA ASN A 2 -12.24 -5.22 -26.10
C ASN A 2 -11.43 -4.05 -25.50
N MET A 3 -12.11 -3.00 -25.04
CA MET A 3 -11.46 -1.85 -24.36
C MET A 3 -10.57 -2.28 -23.18
N VAL A 4 -10.97 -3.34 -22.49
CA VAL A 4 -10.22 -3.94 -21.37
C VAL A 4 -8.85 -4.48 -21.85
N GLN A 5 -8.82 -5.20 -22.98
CA GLN A 5 -7.57 -5.73 -23.54
C GLN A 5 -6.65 -4.61 -24.04
N LYS A 6 -7.21 -3.49 -24.48
CA LYS A 6 -6.43 -2.34 -24.96
C LYS A 6 -5.72 -1.61 -23.81
N VAL A 7 -6.35 -1.54 -22.63
CA VAL A 7 -5.75 -0.98 -21.42
C VAL A 7 -4.66 -1.90 -20.86
N GLU A 8 -4.88 -3.22 -20.84
CA GLU A 8 -3.84 -4.19 -20.46
C GLU A 8 -2.62 -4.11 -21.39
N HIS A 9 -2.85 -4.09 -22.71
CA HIS A 9 -1.77 -4.08 -23.68
C HIS A 9 -0.95 -2.79 -23.63
N TRP A 10 -1.59 -1.63 -23.38
CA TRP A 10 -0.89 -0.36 -23.21
C TRP A 10 -0.02 -0.34 -21.93
N GLY A 11 -0.52 -0.90 -20.83
CA GLY A 11 0.25 -1.09 -19.60
C GLY A 11 1.49 -1.97 -19.81
N ASP A 12 1.36 -3.09 -20.53
CA ASP A 12 2.48 -4.00 -20.81
C ASP A 12 3.52 -3.44 -21.78
N LEU A 13 3.12 -2.61 -22.74
CA LEU A 13 4.02 -1.96 -23.70
C LEU A 13 4.78 -0.78 -23.10
N HIS A 14 4.19 -0.08 -22.12
CA HIS A 14 4.78 1.09 -21.48
C HIS A 14 5.26 0.86 -20.05
N HIS A 15 5.29 -0.37 -19.52
CA HIS A 15 5.88 -0.67 -18.21
C HIS A 15 7.41 -0.56 -18.27
N PRO A 16 8.02 0.56 -17.85
CA PRO A 16 9.46 0.72 -17.86
C PRO A 16 10.03 -0.13 -16.72
N ARG A 17 11.16 -0.79 -16.93
CA ARG A 17 11.85 -1.58 -15.88
C ARG A 17 12.09 -0.79 -14.58
N TRP A 18 12.12 0.54 -14.66
CA TRP A 18 12.22 1.41 -13.49
C TRP A 18 11.00 1.36 -12.57
N LEU A 19 9.79 1.11 -13.08
CA LEU A 19 8.59 0.98 -12.24
C LEU A 19 8.67 -0.24 -11.31
N ASP A 20 9.37 -1.31 -11.70
CA ASP A 20 9.60 -2.45 -10.80
C ASP A 20 10.48 -2.05 -9.60
N VAL A 21 11.48 -1.20 -9.83
CA VAL A 21 12.32 -0.64 -8.76
C VAL A 21 11.49 0.24 -7.83
N VAL A 22 10.66 1.13 -8.39
CA VAL A 22 9.76 1.98 -7.62
C VAL A 22 8.77 1.13 -6.80
N ARG A 23 8.28 0.02 -7.36
CA ARG A 23 7.39 -0.94 -6.67
C ARG A 23 8.08 -1.55 -5.45
N ILE A 24 9.31 -2.03 -5.62
CA ILE A 24 10.10 -2.64 -4.54
C ILE A 24 10.33 -1.60 -3.42
N PHE A 25 10.71 -0.37 -3.77
CA PHE A 25 10.86 0.72 -2.80
C PHE A 25 9.55 1.06 -2.10
N LEU A 26 8.44 1.17 -2.83
CA LEU A 26 7.12 1.41 -2.24
C LEU A 26 6.73 0.31 -1.24
N GLY A 27 6.86 -0.95 -1.66
CA GLY A 27 6.58 -2.11 -0.81
C GLY A 27 7.43 -2.10 0.45
N LEU A 28 8.72 -1.77 0.33
CA LEU A 28 9.64 -1.66 1.47
C LEU A 28 9.23 -0.53 2.42
N ILE A 29 8.89 0.66 1.90
CA ILE A 29 8.45 1.79 2.72
C ILE A 29 7.19 1.41 3.53
N ILE A 30 6.20 0.81 2.87
CA ILE A 30 4.95 0.39 3.50
C ILE A 30 5.20 -0.71 4.54
N PHE A 31 6.05 -1.68 4.23
CA PHE A 31 6.45 -2.75 5.14
C PHE A 31 7.13 -2.20 6.40
N CYS A 32 8.15 -1.35 6.22
CA CYS A 32 8.86 -0.73 7.34
C CYS A 32 7.91 0.12 8.20
N LYS A 33 6.97 0.86 7.59
CA LYS A 33 5.94 1.60 8.32
C LYS A 33 5.06 0.68 9.16
N GLY A 34 4.66 -0.47 8.61
CA GLY A 34 3.91 -1.49 9.36
C GLY A 34 4.69 -2.03 10.56
N VAL A 35 5.97 -2.37 10.38
CA VAL A 35 6.84 -2.84 11.47
C VAL A 35 6.99 -1.78 12.57
N ILE A 36 7.22 -0.52 12.19
CA ILE A 36 7.29 0.61 13.14
C ILE A 36 5.97 0.76 13.91
N PHE A 37 4.83 0.56 13.25
CA PHE A 37 3.50 0.58 13.89
C PHE A 37 3.34 -0.52 14.94
N ILE A 38 3.85 -1.73 14.66
CA ILE A 38 3.84 -2.84 15.63
C ILE A 38 4.71 -2.49 16.84
N SER A 39 5.91 -1.96 16.62
CA SER A 39 6.87 -1.67 17.70
C SER A 39 6.53 -0.43 18.54
N SER A 40 5.83 0.55 17.98
CA SER A 40 5.62 1.87 18.60
C SER A 40 4.14 2.17 18.91
N THR A 41 3.35 1.13 19.21
CA THR A 41 1.90 1.22 19.47
C THR A 41 1.55 2.17 20.61
N GLY A 42 2.42 2.29 21.62
CA GLY A 42 2.19 3.12 22.81
C GLY A 42 2.08 4.62 22.51
N VAL A 43 2.94 5.16 21.64
CA VAL A 43 2.91 6.59 21.30
C VAL A 43 1.58 6.91 20.62
N GLN A 44 1.17 6.15 19.62
CA GLN A 44 -0.05 6.40 18.84
C GLN A 44 -1.33 6.24 19.65
N GLN A 45 -1.32 5.29 20.60
CA GLN A 45 -2.38 5.14 21.57
C GLN A 45 -2.56 6.42 22.38
N ASP A 46 -1.50 7.01 22.91
CA ASP A 46 -1.59 8.25 23.67
C ASP A 46 -2.20 9.42 22.85
N TRP A 47 -1.88 9.53 21.56
CA TRP A 47 -2.51 10.52 20.67
C TRP A 47 -4.01 10.27 20.47
N ILE A 48 -4.43 9.00 20.40
CA ILE A 48 -5.84 8.62 20.25
C ILE A 48 -6.60 8.80 21.57
N PHE A 49 -5.98 8.48 22.70
CA PHE A 49 -6.57 8.55 24.04
C PHE A 49 -6.67 9.99 24.58
N GLN A 50 -5.73 10.88 24.22
CA GLN A 50 -5.80 12.29 24.62
C GLN A 50 -6.95 13.05 23.92
N ASN A 51 -7.37 12.61 22.73
CA ASN A 51 -8.58 13.11 22.10
C ASN A 51 -9.82 12.48 22.78
N LYS A 52 -10.45 13.24 23.69
CA LYS A 52 -11.63 12.87 24.50
C LYS A 52 -12.84 12.32 23.72
N THR A 53 -12.81 12.32 22.39
CA THR A 53 -13.83 11.74 21.51
C THR A 53 -13.92 10.20 21.60
N PHE A 54 -12.84 9.51 21.99
CA PHE A 54 -12.78 8.03 21.98
C PHE A 54 -12.78 7.37 23.37
N GLY A 55 -13.14 8.10 24.44
CA GLY A 55 -12.99 7.67 25.84
C GLY A 55 -13.67 6.34 26.25
N GLY A 56 -14.57 5.78 25.43
CA GLY A 56 -15.15 4.44 25.62
C GLY A 56 -14.68 3.36 24.63
N LEU A 57 -13.91 3.73 23.60
CA LEU A 57 -13.50 2.88 22.48
C LEU A 57 -12.04 2.43 22.54
N GLY A 58 -11.36 2.63 23.67
CA GLY A 58 -9.93 2.35 23.82
C GLY A 58 -9.48 0.99 23.33
N LEU A 59 -10.23 -0.05 23.68
CA LEU A 59 -9.94 -1.42 23.26
C LEU A 59 -10.12 -1.61 21.74
N MET A 60 -11.12 -0.95 21.14
CA MET A 60 -11.36 -0.98 19.69
C MET A 60 -10.27 -0.23 18.92
N ALA A 61 -9.78 0.89 19.45
CA ALA A 61 -8.67 1.62 18.87
C ALA A 61 -7.38 0.79 18.86
N VAL A 62 -7.08 0.10 19.97
CA VAL A 62 -5.93 -0.80 20.06
C VAL A 62 -6.00 -1.91 19.02
N VAL A 63 -7.16 -2.56 18.86
CA VAL A 63 -7.36 -3.59 17.85
C VAL A 63 -7.19 -3.03 16.44
N LEU A 64 -7.77 -1.86 16.16
CA LEU A 64 -7.67 -1.20 14.86
C LEU A 64 -6.21 -0.91 14.46
N ILE A 65 -5.40 -0.41 15.40
CA ILE A 65 -3.97 -0.14 15.15
C ILE A 65 -3.22 -1.41 14.75
N HIS A 66 -3.48 -2.54 15.44
CA HIS A 66 -2.85 -3.82 15.10
C HIS A 66 -3.29 -4.31 13.72
N VAL A 67 -4.58 -4.23 13.41
CA VAL A 67 -5.10 -4.61 12.09
C VAL A 67 -4.42 -3.78 10.99
N ILE A 68 -4.34 -2.47 11.16
CA ILE A 68 -3.64 -1.56 10.23
C ILE A 68 -2.18 -1.97 10.05
N ALA A 69 -1.49 -2.28 11.15
CA ALA A 69 -0.10 -2.69 11.14
C ALA A 69 0.12 -4.01 10.38
N PHE A 70 -0.73 -5.02 10.62
CA PHE A 70 -0.70 -6.28 9.88
C PHE A 70 -0.97 -6.10 8.40
N VAL A 71 -1.97 -5.28 8.03
CA VAL A 71 -2.27 -4.97 6.63
C VAL A 71 -1.07 -4.28 5.97
N HIS A 72 -0.35 -3.41 6.68
CA HIS A 72 0.88 -2.78 6.18
C HIS A 72 2.04 -3.76 5.97
N VAL A 73 2.28 -4.65 6.93
CA VAL A 73 3.36 -5.64 6.82
C VAL A 73 3.08 -6.61 5.68
N ILE A 74 1.91 -7.24 5.69
CA ILE A 74 1.53 -8.24 4.69
C ILE A 74 1.38 -7.57 3.32
N GLY A 75 0.68 -6.43 3.26
CA GLY A 75 0.48 -5.69 2.02
C GLY A 75 1.77 -5.13 1.43
N GLY A 76 2.67 -4.62 2.27
CA GLY A 76 4.00 -4.16 1.84
C GLY A 76 4.82 -5.29 1.22
N LEU A 77 4.80 -6.48 1.83
CA LEU A 77 5.47 -7.66 1.30
C LEU A 77 4.88 -8.12 -0.03
N LEU A 78 3.56 -8.16 -0.16
CA LEU A 78 2.88 -8.52 -1.41
C LEU A 78 3.15 -7.52 -2.54
N ILE A 79 3.17 -6.21 -2.25
CA ILE A 79 3.56 -5.19 -3.22
C ILE A 79 5.02 -5.37 -3.63
N LEU A 80 5.90 -5.64 -2.68
CA LEU A 80 7.34 -5.85 -2.92
C LEU A 80 7.59 -7.04 -3.86
N THR A 81 6.94 -8.18 -3.62
CA THR A 81 7.04 -9.37 -4.49
C THR A 81 6.25 -9.22 -5.79
N GLY A 82 5.38 -8.21 -5.86
CA GLY A 82 4.52 -7.95 -7.00
C GLY A 82 3.29 -8.86 -7.07
N LEU A 83 2.94 -9.59 -6.01
CA LEU A 83 1.78 -10.48 -5.99
C LEU A 83 0.49 -9.72 -5.64
N LEU A 84 -0.58 -9.91 -6.42
CA LEU A 84 -1.90 -9.30 -6.22
C LEU A 84 -1.85 -7.77 -6.00
N THR A 85 -0.91 -7.06 -6.66
CA THR A 85 -0.62 -5.65 -6.32
C THR A 85 -1.86 -4.77 -6.38
N ARG A 86 -2.73 -4.95 -7.38
CA ARG A 86 -3.95 -4.14 -7.51
C ARG A 86 -4.88 -4.29 -6.31
N MET A 87 -5.10 -5.51 -5.83
CA MET A 87 -5.98 -5.75 -4.68
C MET A 87 -5.39 -5.18 -3.40
N VAL A 88 -4.10 -5.42 -3.18
CA VAL A 88 -3.38 -4.96 -1.99
C VAL A 88 -3.32 -3.43 -1.94
N VAL A 89 -3.05 -2.80 -3.08
CA VAL A 89 -3.02 -1.34 -3.19
C VAL A 89 -4.38 -0.72 -2.83
N VAL A 90 -5.49 -1.30 -3.32
CA VAL A 90 -6.84 -0.82 -2.98
C VAL A 90 -7.12 -0.95 -1.49
N MET A 91 -6.67 -2.02 -0.83
CA MET A 91 -6.80 -2.16 0.63
C MET A 91 -5.96 -1.13 1.38
N GLN A 92 -4.81 -0.74 0.85
CA GLN A 92 -3.89 0.20 1.49
C GLN A 92 -4.29 1.67 1.32
N MET A 93 -4.94 2.02 0.21
CA MET A 93 -5.41 3.38 -0.06
C MET A 93 -6.23 4.02 1.08
N PRO A 94 -7.30 3.41 1.61
CA PRO A 94 -8.09 4.01 2.69
C PRO A 94 -7.28 4.18 3.98
N ILE A 95 -6.32 3.30 4.23
CA ILE A 95 -5.48 3.36 5.42
C ILE A 95 -4.50 4.53 5.34
N VAL A 96 -3.79 4.67 4.21
CA VAL A 96 -2.87 5.79 3.98
C VAL A 96 -3.63 7.11 3.90
N LEU A 97 -4.83 7.12 3.29
CA LEU A 97 -5.69 8.29 3.26
C LEU A 97 -6.09 8.73 4.68
N GLY A 98 -6.48 7.78 5.54
CA GLY A 98 -6.76 8.04 6.95
C GLY A 98 -5.57 8.66 7.69
N ALA A 99 -4.36 8.16 7.42
CA ALA A 99 -3.12 8.72 7.98
C ALA A 99 -2.87 10.17 7.52
N ILE A 100 -3.11 10.49 6.25
CA ILE A 100 -2.99 11.88 5.72
C ILE A 100 -3.94 12.81 6.49
N PHE A 101 -5.22 12.46 6.61
CA PHE A 101 -6.19 13.27 7.35
C PHE A 101 -5.82 13.41 8.83
N PHE A 102 -5.39 12.31 9.47
CA PHE A 102 -5.01 12.32 10.88
C PHE A 102 -3.80 13.22 11.15
N VAL A 103 -2.74 13.10 10.35
CA VAL A 103 -1.53 13.94 10.46
C VAL A 103 -1.86 15.40 10.16
N ASN A 104 -2.72 15.65 9.17
CA ASN A 104 -3.14 17.00 8.80
C ASN A 104 -3.90 17.71 9.94
N ILE A 105 -4.81 17.01 10.62
CA ILE A 105 -5.59 17.57 11.73
C ILE A 105 -4.73 17.76 12.99
N THR A 106 -3.77 16.86 13.24
CA THR A 106 -2.95 16.88 14.46
C THR A 106 -1.74 17.82 14.38
N LYS A 107 -1.03 17.84 13.24
CA LYS A 107 0.22 18.60 13.05
C LYS A 107 0.09 19.78 12.07
N GLY A 108 -1.09 19.95 11.44
CA GLY A 108 -1.36 21.02 10.46
C GLY A 108 -0.63 20.83 9.12
N LEU A 109 -0.95 21.71 8.14
CA LEU A 109 -0.19 21.83 6.89
C LEU A 109 1.05 22.70 7.08
N SER A 110 2.00 22.23 7.88
CA SER A 110 3.34 22.85 7.92
C SER A 110 4.24 22.22 6.85
N TYR A 111 4.99 23.05 6.13
CA TYR A 111 5.95 22.60 5.12
C TYR A 111 7.03 21.67 5.71
N LEU A 112 7.28 21.77 7.02
CA LEU A 112 8.25 20.95 7.76
C LEU A 112 7.72 19.56 8.15
N ASN A 113 6.45 19.24 7.86
CA ASN A 113 5.85 17.95 8.20
C ASN A 113 6.26 16.86 7.19
N THR A 114 7.45 16.29 7.40
CA THR A 114 8.01 15.22 6.56
C THR A 114 7.10 13.99 6.48
N GLU A 115 6.39 13.66 7.56
CA GLU A 115 5.44 12.53 7.60
C GLU A 115 4.24 12.73 6.68
N LEU A 116 3.73 13.97 6.56
CA LEU A 116 2.61 14.29 5.69
C LEU A 116 3.03 14.17 4.22
N TRP A 117 4.19 14.72 3.86
CA TRP A 117 4.76 14.60 2.51
C TRP A 117 5.00 13.14 2.11
N LEU A 118 5.60 12.35 3.00
CA LEU A 118 5.83 10.93 2.76
C LEU A 118 4.50 10.19 2.52
N SER A 119 3.46 10.48 3.32
CA SER A 119 2.16 9.82 3.18
C SER A 119 1.47 10.18 1.86
N ILE A 120 1.57 11.45 1.41
CA ILE A 120 1.07 11.89 0.11
C ILE A 120 1.79 11.19 -1.04
N ILE A 121 3.13 11.12 -0.98
CA ILE A 121 3.93 10.45 -2.02
C ILE A 121 3.57 8.95 -2.08
N VAL A 122 3.49 8.28 -0.93
CA VAL A 122 3.06 6.87 -0.86
C VAL A 122 1.66 6.70 -1.44
N PHE A 123 0.72 7.59 -1.13
CA PHE A 123 -0.64 7.53 -1.67
C PHE A 123 -0.66 7.71 -3.20
N LEU A 124 0.10 8.65 -3.74
CA LEU A 124 0.22 8.84 -5.19
C LEU A 124 0.84 7.61 -5.88
N LEU A 125 1.86 7.02 -5.27
CA LEU A 125 2.47 5.79 -5.76
C LEU A 125 1.48 4.61 -5.71
N LEU A 126 0.67 4.50 -4.66
CA LEU A 126 -0.42 3.52 -4.61
C LEU A 126 -1.40 3.73 -5.77
N VAL A 127 -1.86 4.96 -6.02
CA VAL A 127 -2.74 5.26 -7.18
C VAL A 127 -2.07 4.87 -8.51
N LEU A 128 -0.78 5.14 -8.67
CA LEU A 128 -0.03 4.73 -9.86
C LEU A 128 -0.05 3.21 -10.05
N PHE A 129 0.27 2.43 -9.01
CA PHE A 129 0.27 0.95 -9.10
C PHE A 129 -1.13 0.35 -9.17
N TRP A 130 -2.15 1.08 -8.74
CA TRP A 130 -3.54 0.69 -8.98
C TRP A 130 -3.89 0.73 -10.48
N ILE A 131 -3.51 1.82 -11.15
CA ILE A 131 -3.78 2.03 -12.59
C ILE A 131 -2.89 1.14 -13.46
N VAL A 132 -1.57 1.17 -13.22
CA VAL A 132 -0.58 0.44 -14.03
C VAL A 132 -0.65 -1.07 -13.74
N GLY A 133 -0.78 -1.47 -12.48
CA GLY A 133 -0.74 -2.87 -12.05
C GLY A 133 0.67 -3.36 -11.69
N SER A 134 0.83 -4.68 -11.59
CA SER A 134 2.05 -5.33 -11.10
C SER A 134 3.19 -5.35 -12.13
N GLY A 135 2.90 -5.24 -13.43
CA GLY A 135 3.92 -5.21 -14.50
C GLY A 135 4.51 -6.58 -14.86
N LYS A 136 5.44 -6.61 -15.82
CA LYS A 136 6.00 -7.85 -16.39
C LYS A 136 6.85 -8.67 -15.42
N PHE A 137 7.64 -8.02 -14.55
CA PHE A 137 8.47 -8.67 -13.52
C PHE A 137 7.73 -8.77 -12.17
N SER A 138 6.53 -9.35 -12.21
CA SER A 138 5.73 -9.64 -11.03
C SER A 138 5.54 -11.15 -10.89
N ALA A 139 5.47 -11.62 -9.64
CA ALA A 139 5.10 -13.00 -9.34
C ALA A 139 3.75 -13.40 -9.99
N ASP A 140 2.79 -12.47 -10.12
CA ASP A 140 1.51 -12.72 -10.80
C ASP A 140 1.72 -13.10 -12.28
N ASN A 141 2.59 -12.38 -12.98
CA ASN A 141 2.89 -12.66 -14.38
C ASN A 141 3.65 -13.99 -14.55
N TRP A 142 4.59 -14.28 -13.65
CA TRP A 142 5.32 -15.55 -13.67
C TRP A 142 4.39 -16.76 -13.47
N ILE A 143 3.42 -16.67 -12.55
CA ILE A 143 2.42 -17.71 -12.32
C ILE A 143 1.49 -17.87 -13.53
N LYS A 144 1.10 -16.76 -14.17
CA LYS A 144 0.25 -16.80 -15.37
C LYS A 144 0.95 -17.47 -16.55
N GLU A 145 2.22 -17.13 -16.80
CA GLU A 145 3.02 -17.75 -17.86
C GLU A 145 3.20 -19.27 -17.63
N THR A 146 3.52 -19.70 -16.41
CA THR A 146 3.70 -21.13 -16.11
C THR A 146 2.42 -21.95 -16.31
N ASN A 147 1.26 -21.42 -15.92
CA ASN A 147 -0.02 -22.10 -16.14
C ASN A 147 -0.38 -22.21 -17.63
N ASP A 148 -0.15 -21.15 -18.42
CA ASP A 148 -0.39 -21.16 -19.87
C ASP A 148 0.53 -22.15 -20.60
N HIS A 149 1.76 -22.34 -20.13
CA HIS A 149 2.65 -23.38 -20.65
C HIS A 149 2.13 -24.79 -20.34
N GLN A 150 1.58 -25.05 -19.16
CA GLN A 150 1.01 -26.36 -18.84
C GLN A 150 -0.23 -26.71 -19.67
N HIS A 151 -1.09 -25.74 -19.98
CA HIS A 151 -2.28 -25.97 -20.80
C HIS A 151 -1.98 -26.22 -22.28
N ARG A 152 -0.86 -25.74 -22.82
CA ARG A 152 -0.45 -26.01 -24.21
C ARG A 152 0.15 -27.39 -24.45
N HIS A 153 0.53 -28.10 -23.39
CA HIS A 153 1.13 -29.44 -23.45
C HIS A 153 0.17 -30.56 -22.97
N ARG A 154 -1.11 -30.25 -22.74
CA ARG A 154 -2.20 -31.21 -22.53
C ARG A 154 -3.13 -31.21 -23.72
#